data_AF-A0A8R2JT40-F1
#
_entry.id   AF-A0A8R2JT40-F1
#
_cell.length_a   1.000
_cell.length_b   1.000
_cell.length_c   1.000
_cell.angle_alpha   90.00
_cell.angle_beta   90.00
_cell.angle_gamma   90.00
#
_symmetry.space_group_name_H-M   'P 1'
#
loop_
_entity.id
_entity.type
_entity.pdbx_description
1 polymer ?
#
loop_
_entity_poly.entity_id
_entity_poly.type
_entity_poly.pdbx_seq_one_letter_code
_entity_poly.pdbx_strand_id
1 'polypeptide(L)'
;MADLLVDMDYAIMTINSQIVYKPTSQRDDPEPDNDREVYVGNLPQHYTIEKFVNFAKKCGSIYSVRLLKGSGGLNKGFGYIMYRSLAAVDIAIDTYNGTYLTESDTNKPLIVQKSLRNTIMMIYGLSRGNNNKYYIRTEINYFVINHPSLLLKFECEDDSKLFISFKSLKAAQIFKKKLKDTFNMYGAKMYYFNDTENWELGLDITDQQLKELRDNVDNVDFAAAAEEEKLTRHDIMAHVHTYAACCPTAGPIIHLGATSCDIGDNADLIVLRDAFDILLPKLAGCVKTLGEFADEHKHLATLGFTHFQPAQLTTVGKRACLWLQDLILCEKNISRIRADLKFRGIKGTTGTQASFLQLFNGDYEKVRELDNRVTRLAGFPASYSVTGQTYPRIVDAEVVSSLSILGAAVHKMCTDLRLLAGMNEIGEPFEPTQIGSSAMAYKQNPMRSERVCSIARYLMNLVNNPLSTASVQWLERTLDDSANRRLCLSEAFLAADSIMLTLQNILEGLSVFPKVISRNIEKVLPFMATENIIIAMVKHGGDRQVCHEKIRVLSLEAASTVRLEGKDNDLLDRIVKDPYFAPILDQLPHLLDPSTFVGCAPDQVKHFLKEEVQPVVNKYISKIKTTATKLDI
;
A
#
# COMPACT_ATOMS: atom_id res chain seq x y z
N MET A 1 -25.53 -51.25 3.03
CA MET A 1 -24.77 -50.03 3.35
C MET A 1 -25.54 -48.80 2.83
N ALA A 2 -26.70 -48.34 3.31
CA ALA A 2 -27.34 -48.42 4.63
C ALA A 2 -26.32 -48.27 5.76
N ASP A 3 -25.93 -47.01 6.03
CA ASP A 3 -25.34 -46.47 7.27
C ASP A 3 -24.37 -45.32 6.98
N LEU A 4 -24.89 -44.13 6.67
CA LEU A 4 -24.19 -42.83 6.77
C LEU A 4 -25.18 -41.64 6.80
N LEU A 5 -26.42 -41.90 7.22
CA LEU A 5 -27.50 -40.91 7.42
C LEU A 5 -27.72 -40.57 8.90
N VAL A 6 -26.81 -40.96 9.79
CA VAL A 6 -26.87 -40.66 11.22
C VAL A 6 -25.53 -40.04 11.61
N ASP A 7 -25.60 -38.96 12.38
CA ASP A 7 -24.53 -38.04 12.77
C ASP A 7 -24.04 -37.07 11.69
N MET A 8 -24.79 -35.99 11.48
CA MET A 8 -24.26 -34.63 11.68
C MET A 8 -25.43 -33.64 11.86
N ASP A 9 -25.50 -32.97 13.02
CA ASP A 9 -26.47 -31.91 13.34
C ASP A 9 -26.31 -30.69 12.43
N TYR A 10 -26.96 -30.73 11.28
CA TYR A 10 -27.09 -29.60 10.38
C TYR A 10 -28.54 -29.11 10.38
N ALA A 11 -28.75 -27.86 10.81
CA ALA A 11 -30.05 -27.24 10.70
C ALA A 11 -30.28 -26.70 9.27
N ILE A 12 -31.47 -26.96 8.73
CA ILE A 12 -31.97 -26.24 7.56
C ILE A 12 -32.45 -24.88 8.05
N MET A 13 -31.72 -23.82 7.73
CA MET A 13 -32.11 -22.45 8.07
C MET A 13 -32.43 -21.66 6.81
N THR A 14 -33.46 -20.82 6.88
CA THR A 14 -33.75 -19.84 5.83
C THR A 14 -33.18 -18.50 6.27
N ILE A 15 -32.11 -18.02 5.62
CA ILE A 15 -31.51 -16.70 5.87
C ILE A 15 -31.64 -15.88 4.59
N ASN A 16 -32.32 -14.73 4.64
CA ASN A 16 -32.54 -13.86 3.47
C ASN A 16 -33.10 -14.60 2.24
N SER A 17 -34.11 -15.45 2.44
CA SER A 17 -34.72 -16.30 1.40
C SER A 17 -33.77 -17.36 0.80
N GLN A 18 -32.66 -17.67 1.46
CA GLN A 18 -31.70 -18.71 1.07
C GLN A 18 -31.79 -19.89 2.01
N ILE A 19 -31.86 -21.11 1.46
CA ILE A 19 -31.78 -22.34 2.26
C ILE A 19 -30.29 -22.63 2.51
N VAL A 20 -29.89 -22.54 3.78
CA VAL A 20 -28.51 -22.73 4.23
C VAL A 20 -28.47 -23.98 5.10
N TYR A 21 -27.55 -24.88 4.77
CA TYR A 21 -27.24 -26.05 5.60
C TYR A 21 -25.98 -25.75 6.41
N LYS A 22 -26.15 -25.48 7.70
CA LYS A 22 -25.05 -25.15 8.63
C LYS A 22 -25.15 -25.99 9.92
N PRO A 23 -24.03 -26.25 10.62
CA PRO A 23 -24.05 -26.92 11.92
C PRO A 23 -24.94 -26.15 12.92
N THR A 24 -25.60 -26.84 13.84
CA THR A 24 -26.32 -26.20 14.97
C THR A 24 -25.35 -25.45 15.89
N SER A 25 -25.83 -24.43 16.59
CA SER A 25 -25.04 -23.50 17.42
C SER A 25 -24.38 -24.10 18.67
N GLN A 26 -24.26 -25.44 18.76
CA GLN A 26 -23.76 -26.18 19.92
C GLN A 26 -22.44 -26.91 19.67
N ARG A 27 -21.69 -26.60 18.60
CA ARG A 27 -20.38 -27.24 18.37
C ARG A 27 -19.21 -26.34 18.73
N ASP A 28 -18.18 -26.94 19.33
CA ASP A 28 -16.91 -26.32 19.73
C ASP A 28 -15.88 -26.22 18.58
N ASP A 29 -16.25 -26.55 17.34
CA ASP A 29 -15.33 -26.50 16.19
C ASP A 29 -15.30 -25.10 15.53
N PRO A 30 -14.12 -24.48 15.37
CA PRO A 30 -14.01 -23.16 14.77
C PRO A 30 -14.39 -23.17 13.28
N GLU A 31 -15.06 -22.10 12.82
CA GLU A 31 -15.39 -21.91 11.40
C GLU A 31 -14.10 -21.98 10.54
N PRO A 32 -14.06 -22.80 9.47
CA PRO A 32 -12.88 -22.89 8.62
C PRO A 32 -12.55 -21.54 7.96
N ASP A 33 -11.28 -21.32 7.63
CA ASP A 33 -10.89 -20.15 6.86
C ASP A 33 -11.59 -20.11 5.49
N ASN A 34 -11.76 -18.91 4.94
CA ASN A 34 -12.54 -18.73 3.73
C ASN A 34 -11.90 -19.33 2.47
N ASP A 35 -10.64 -19.75 2.54
CA ASP A 35 -9.93 -20.42 1.44
C ASP A 35 -10.45 -21.85 1.20
N ARG A 36 -11.30 -22.34 2.11
CA ARG A 36 -11.91 -23.67 2.05
C ARG A 36 -13.29 -23.69 1.39
N GLU A 37 -13.73 -22.58 0.79
CA GLU A 37 -14.99 -22.50 0.07
C GLU A 37 -14.82 -22.69 -1.45
N VAL A 38 -15.70 -23.50 -2.03
CA VAL A 38 -15.79 -23.79 -3.47
C VAL A 38 -17.09 -23.24 -4.04
N TYR A 39 -16.99 -22.56 -5.18
CA TYR A 39 -18.13 -22.20 -6.04
C TYR A 39 -18.38 -23.33 -7.05
N VAL A 40 -19.64 -23.69 -7.23
CA VAL A 40 -20.10 -24.64 -8.25
C VAL A 40 -21.17 -23.98 -9.11
N GLY A 41 -20.87 -23.77 -10.39
CA GLY A 41 -21.77 -23.15 -11.38
C GLY A 41 -22.22 -24.14 -12.46
N ASN A 42 -23.17 -23.69 -13.30
CA ASN A 42 -23.84 -24.49 -14.34
C ASN A 42 -24.62 -25.70 -13.81
N LEU A 43 -25.22 -25.58 -12.63
CA LEU A 43 -26.16 -26.58 -12.11
C LEU A 43 -27.50 -26.50 -12.88
N PRO A 44 -28.16 -27.63 -13.17
CA PRO A 44 -29.52 -27.63 -13.72
C PRO A 44 -30.51 -26.91 -12.80
N GLN A 45 -31.50 -26.19 -13.32
CA GLN A 45 -32.46 -25.42 -12.49
C GLN A 45 -33.29 -26.30 -11.54
N HIS A 46 -33.44 -27.60 -11.85
CA HIS A 46 -34.11 -28.60 -11.02
C HIS A 46 -33.16 -29.36 -10.08
N TYR A 47 -31.86 -29.04 -10.07
CA TYR A 47 -30.88 -29.67 -9.18
C TYR A 47 -31.24 -29.40 -7.72
N THR A 48 -31.41 -30.46 -6.93
CA THR A 48 -31.87 -30.35 -5.54
C THR A 48 -30.69 -30.16 -4.58
N ILE A 49 -30.97 -29.58 -3.39
CA ILE A 49 -29.95 -29.42 -2.34
C ILE A 49 -29.39 -30.78 -1.89
N GLU A 50 -30.21 -31.82 -1.86
CA GLU A 50 -29.80 -33.19 -1.52
C GLU A 50 -28.79 -33.75 -2.54
N LYS A 51 -29.06 -33.56 -3.84
CA LYS A 51 -28.11 -33.91 -4.91
C LYS A 51 -26.80 -33.12 -4.76
N PHE A 52 -26.90 -31.83 -4.42
CA PHE A 52 -25.74 -30.96 -4.24
C PHE A 52 -24.88 -31.31 -3.01
N VAL A 53 -25.50 -31.75 -1.91
CA VAL A 53 -24.79 -32.26 -0.73
C VAL A 53 -24.11 -33.60 -1.04
N ASN A 54 -24.79 -34.52 -1.73
CA ASN A 54 -24.20 -35.80 -2.11
C ASN A 54 -23.04 -35.62 -3.12
N PHE A 55 -23.14 -34.63 -4.00
CA PHE A 55 -22.03 -34.18 -4.84
C PHE A 55 -20.85 -33.72 -3.99
N ALA A 56 -21.09 -32.82 -3.02
CA ALA A 56 -20.05 -32.27 -2.14
C ALA A 56 -19.35 -33.33 -1.27
N LYS A 57 -20.10 -34.30 -0.73
CA LYS A 57 -19.56 -35.33 0.18
C LYS A 57 -18.47 -36.20 -0.47
N LYS A 58 -18.45 -36.30 -1.79
CA LYS A 58 -17.46 -37.10 -2.53
C LYS A 58 -16.05 -36.50 -2.47
N CYS A 59 -15.93 -35.19 -2.23
CA CYS A 59 -14.64 -34.50 -2.21
C CYS A 59 -14.00 -34.45 -0.81
N GLY A 60 -14.80 -34.58 0.25
CA GLY A 60 -14.31 -34.53 1.63
C GLY A 60 -15.35 -34.05 2.63
N SER A 61 -14.91 -33.85 3.87
CA SER A 61 -15.80 -33.45 4.97
C SER A 61 -16.28 -32.02 4.79
N ILE A 62 -17.61 -31.85 4.80
CA ILE A 62 -18.31 -30.60 4.58
C ILE A 62 -18.41 -29.83 5.90
N TYR A 63 -18.21 -28.52 5.85
CA TYR A 63 -18.56 -27.60 6.92
C TYR A 63 -19.92 -26.93 6.67
N SER A 64 -20.22 -26.45 5.45
CA SER A 64 -21.55 -25.93 5.10
C SER A 64 -21.83 -26.00 3.59
N VAL A 65 -23.12 -26.01 3.19
CA VAL A 65 -23.54 -25.98 1.78
C VAL A 65 -24.64 -24.95 1.57
N ARG A 66 -24.56 -24.21 0.46
CA ARG A 66 -25.55 -23.20 0.05
C ARG A 66 -25.93 -23.38 -1.41
N LEU A 67 -27.20 -23.69 -1.68
CA LEU A 67 -27.74 -23.70 -3.04
C LEU A 67 -28.68 -22.49 -3.21
N LEU A 68 -28.38 -21.60 -4.15
CA LEU A 68 -29.17 -20.38 -4.29
C LEU A 68 -30.47 -20.66 -5.05
N LYS A 69 -31.59 -20.14 -4.56
CA LYS A 69 -32.92 -20.24 -5.19
C LYS A 69 -33.42 -18.89 -5.70
N GLY A 70 -34.17 -18.93 -6.80
CA GLY A 70 -34.92 -17.79 -7.35
C GLY A 70 -36.29 -17.63 -6.68
N SER A 71 -37.00 -16.54 -7.00
CA SER A 71 -38.33 -16.23 -6.46
C SER A 71 -39.40 -17.28 -6.79
N GLY A 72 -39.19 -18.12 -7.82
CA GLY A 72 -40.06 -19.23 -8.21
C GLY A 72 -39.70 -20.60 -7.60
N GLY A 73 -38.81 -20.67 -6.60
CA GLY A 73 -38.47 -21.92 -5.89
C GLY A 73 -37.44 -22.83 -6.57
N LEU A 74 -37.14 -22.61 -7.85
CA LEU A 74 -36.05 -23.27 -8.60
C LEU A 74 -34.67 -22.72 -8.19
N ASN A 75 -33.60 -23.51 -8.35
CA ASN A 75 -32.25 -23.03 -8.06
C ASN A 75 -31.74 -22.09 -9.17
N LYS A 76 -30.83 -21.17 -8.83
CA LYS A 76 -30.26 -20.15 -9.73
C LYS A 76 -29.14 -20.69 -10.64
N GLY A 77 -28.91 -22.00 -10.66
CA GLY A 77 -27.88 -22.67 -11.44
C GLY A 77 -26.48 -22.65 -10.81
N PHE A 78 -26.37 -22.31 -9.53
CA PHE A 78 -25.09 -22.36 -8.80
C PHE A 78 -25.25 -22.49 -7.29
N GLY A 79 -24.19 -22.94 -6.63
CA GLY A 79 -24.10 -23.11 -5.18
C GLY A 79 -22.68 -22.99 -4.65
N TYR A 80 -22.55 -23.05 -3.33
CA TYR A 80 -21.28 -22.94 -2.60
C TYR A 80 -21.14 -24.09 -1.60
N ILE A 81 -19.92 -24.58 -1.46
CA ILE A 81 -19.57 -25.66 -0.52
C ILE A 81 -18.36 -25.19 0.29
N MET A 82 -18.49 -25.10 1.61
CA MET A 82 -17.37 -24.92 2.52
C MET A 82 -16.91 -26.28 3.00
N TYR A 83 -15.66 -26.64 2.75
CA TYR A 83 -15.04 -27.87 3.25
C TYR A 83 -14.27 -27.63 4.54
N ARG A 84 -14.00 -28.70 5.28
CA ARG A 84 -13.18 -28.64 6.50
C ARG A 84 -11.67 -28.65 6.23
N SER A 85 -11.25 -29.12 5.05
CA SER A 85 -9.83 -29.20 4.67
C SER A 85 -9.58 -28.56 3.30
N LEU A 86 -8.38 -27.99 3.12
CA LEU A 86 -7.93 -27.48 1.82
C LEU A 86 -7.78 -28.61 0.79
N ALA A 87 -7.38 -29.80 1.22
CA ALA A 87 -7.29 -30.97 0.34
C ALA A 87 -8.65 -31.29 -0.33
N ALA A 88 -9.77 -31.14 0.39
CA ALA A 88 -11.10 -31.37 -0.18
C ALA A 88 -11.51 -30.31 -1.21
N VAL A 89 -10.97 -29.08 -1.09
CA VAL A 89 -11.14 -28.03 -2.10
C VAL A 89 -10.41 -28.39 -3.38
N ASP A 90 -9.14 -28.77 -3.28
CA ASP A 90 -8.33 -29.12 -4.44
C ASP A 90 -8.91 -30.37 -5.14
N ILE A 91 -9.33 -31.39 -4.37
CA ILE A 91 -10.06 -32.56 -4.90
C ILE A 91 -11.34 -32.13 -5.64
N ALA A 92 -12.13 -31.21 -5.08
CA ALA A 92 -13.37 -30.78 -5.71
C ALA A 92 -13.13 -30.09 -7.06
N ILE A 93 -12.10 -29.24 -7.14
CA ILE A 93 -11.75 -28.50 -8.36
C ILE A 93 -11.21 -29.47 -9.41
N ASP A 94 -10.21 -30.27 -9.05
CA ASP A 94 -9.53 -31.19 -9.98
C ASP A 94 -10.49 -32.27 -10.50
N THR A 95 -11.42 -32.72 -9.68
CA THR A 95 -12.36 -33.80 -10.05
C THR A 95 -13.51 -33.30 -10.91
N TYR A 96 -14.04 -32.09 -10.65
CA TYR A 96 -15.34 -31.70 -11.19
C TYR A 96 -15.31 -30.48 -12.11
N ASN A 97 -14.27 -29.65 -12.09
CA ASN A 97 -14.20 -28.50 -12.99
C ASN A 97 -14.08 -28.97 -14.46
N GLY A 98 -14.95 -28.47 -15.34
CA GLY A 98 -14.97 -28.88 -16.74
C GLY A 98 -15.73 -30.19 -17.03
N THR A 99 -16.26 -30.87 -16.00
CA THR A 99 -17.04 -32.11 -16.17
C THR A 99 -18.52 -31.84 -16.46
N TYR A 100 -19.24 -32.80 -17.02
CA TYR A 100 -20.68 -32.69 -17.26
C TYR A 100 -21.46 -33.52 -16.23
N LEU A 101 -22.56 -32.97 -15.72
CA LEU A 101 -23.52 -33.77 -14.96
C LEU A 101 -24.29 -34.67 -15.93
N THR A 102 -24.37 -35.96 -15.63
CA THR A 102 -25.07 -36.97 -16.45
C THR A 102 -26.56 -36.69 -16.66
N GLU A 103 -27.15 -35.80 -15.87
CA GLU A 103 -28.57 -35.38 -15.92
C GLU A 103 -28.74 -33.91 -16.36
N SER A 104 -27.73 -33.28 -16.98
CA SER A 104 -27.77 -31.84 -17.27
C SER A 104 -28.54 -31.49 -18.55
N ASP A 105 -29.65 -30.77 -18.41
CA ASP A 105 -30.33 -30.06 -19.51
C ASP A 105 -29.53 -28.85 -20.04
N THR A 106 -28.43 -28.48 -19.39
CA THR A 106 -27.75 -27.19 -19.63
C THR A 106 -26.68 -27.24 -20.74
N ASN A 107 -26.35 -28.42 -21.27
CA ASN A 107 -25.29 -28.69 -22.27
C ASN A 107 -23.95 -27.94 -21.99
N LYS A 108 -23.70 -27.60 -20.72
CA LYS A 108 -22.57 -26.81 -20.24
C LYS A 108 -21.79 -27.61 -19.21
N PRO A 109 -20.46 -27.59 -19.25
CA PRO A 109 -19.65 -28.21 -18.20
C PRO A 109 -19.81 -27.44 -16.89
N LEU A 110 -19.69 -28.15 -15.77
CA LEU A 110 -19.62 -27.56 -14.44
C LEU A 110 -18.43 -26.62 -14.34
N ILE A 111 -18.65 -25.51 -13.65
CA ILE A 111 -17.58 -24.61 -13.24
C ILE A 111 -17.35 -24.85 -11.76
N VAL A 112 -16.22 -25.47 -11.41
CA VAL A 112 -15.85 -25.73 -10.02
C VAL A 112 -14.53 -25.04 -9.74
N GLN A 113 -14.56 -24.04 -8.86
CA GLN A 113 -13.39 -23.22 -8.58
C GLN A 113 -13.45 -22.72 -7.14
N LYS A 114 -12.31 -22.25 -6.60
CA LYS A 114 -12.29 -21.58 -5.30
C LYS A 114 -13.30 -20.42 -5.32
N SER A 115 -14.07 -20.29 -4.24
CA SER A 115 -15.13 -19.29 -4.14
C SER A 115 -14.54 -17.89 -4.21
N LEU A 116 -14.94 -17.15 -5.26
CA LEU A 116 -14.56 -15.74 -5.45
C LEU A 116 -15.40 -14.78 -4.59
N ARG A 117 -16.21 -15.27 -3.62
CA ARG A 117 -17.02 -14.43 -2.71
C ARG A 117 -16.21 -13.38 -1.95
N ASN A 118 -14.91 -13.57 -1.92
CA ASN A 118 -13.95 -12.75 -1.23
C ASN A 118 -13.19 -11.81 -2.16
N THR A 119 -13.35 -11.92 -3.48
CA THR A 119 -12.71 -11.05 -4.47
C THR A 119 -13.71 -10.34 -5.37
N ILE A 120 -15.01 -10.58 -5.24
CA ILE A 120 -16.04 -9.86 -6.01
C ILE A 120 -16.99 -9.16 -5.04
N MET A 121 -17.00 -7.82 -5.07
CA MET A 121 -17.96 -7.00 -4.34
C MET A 121 -19.09 -6.63 -5.28
N MET A 122 -20.31 -6.79 -4.79
CA MET A 122 -21.52 -6.41 -5.52
C MET A 122 -22.20 -5.30 -4.74
N ILE A 123 -22.37 -4.16 -5.39
CA ILE A 123 -23.03 -2.98 -4.84
C ILE A 123 -24.44 -2.95 -5.39
N TYR A 124 -25.42 -2.95 -4.49
CA TYR A 124 -26.85 -2.85 -4.80
C TYR A 124 -27.39 -1.47 -4.40
N GLY A 125 -28.55 -1.09 -4.94
CA GLY A 125 -29.27 0.12 -4.50
C GLY A 125 -28.89 1.39 -5.25
N LEU A 126 -28.25 1.26 -6.41
CA LEU A 126 -27.93 2.42 -7.25
C LEU A 126 -29.24 3.01 -7.85
N SER A 127 -29.46 4.30 -7.60
CA SER A 127 -30.69 5.03 -7.98
C SER A 127 -30.89 5.04 -9.50
N ARG A 128 -32.05 4.58 -9.99
CA ARG A 128 -32.41 4.44 -11.43
C ARG A 128 -32.69 5.77 -12.18
N GLY A 129 -32.30 6.92 -11.62
CA GLY A 129 -32.57 8.25 -12.18
C GLY A 129 -31.39 8.85 -12.94
N ASN A 130 -31.69 9.51 -14.07
CA ASN A 130 -30.76 10.12 -15.04
C ASN A 130 -29.50 10.81 -14.45
N ASN A 131 -28.37 10.61 -15.15
CA ASN A 131 -27.00 11.11 -14.94
C ASN A 131 -26.08 10.39 -13.93
N ASN A 132 -26.53 9.33 -13.27
CA ASN A 132 -25.68 8.57 -12.34
C ASN A 132 -24.59 7.70 -13.01
N LYS A 133 -24.76 7.34 -14.29
CA LYS A 133 -23.73 6.62 -15.06
C LYS A 133 -22.47 7.45 -15.29
N TYR A 134 -22.52 8.78 -15.23
CA TYR A 134 -21.33 9.60 -15.37
C TYR A 134 -20.68 9.81 -14.01
N TYR A 135 -21.44 10.08 -12.95
CA TYR A 135 -20.88 10.39 -11.63
C TYR A 135 -20.26 9.17 -10.93
N ILE A 136 -20.99 8.03 -10.88
CA ILE A 136 -20.47 6.78 -10.30
C ILE A 136 -19.36 6.20 -11.17
N ARG A 137 -19.49 6.27 -12.50
CA ARG A 137 -18.41 5.89 -13.40
C ARG A 137 -17.25 6.87 -13.31
N THR A 138 -17.43 8.13 -12.94
CA THR A 138 -16.35 9.09 -12.75
C THR A 138 -15.66 8.81 -11.43
N GLU A 139 -16.35 8.67 -10.30
CA GLU A 139 -15.77 8.33 -8.99
C GLU A 139 -15.12 6.94 -8.98
N ILE A 140 -15.77 5.95 -9.60
CA ILE A 140 -15.21 4.60 -9.74
C ILE A 140 -14.15 4.57 -10.82
N ASN A 141 -14.28 5.26 -11.98
CA ASN A 141 -13.13 5.41 -12.88
C ASN A 141 -12.00 6.18 -12.21
N TYR A 142 -12.25 7.13 -11.31
CA TYR A 142 -11.24 7.87 -10.59
C TYR A 142 -10.49 6.93 -9.63
N PHE A 143 -11.21 6.08 -8.91
CA PHE A 143 -10.61 5.04 -8.08
C PHE A 143 -9.93 3.91 -8.91
N VAL A 144 -10.50 3.53 -10.06
CA VAL A 144 -10.02 2.48 -10.98
C VAL A 144 -8.79 2.93 -11.78
N ILE A 145 -8.76 4.20 -12.23
CA ILE A 145 -7.64 4.82 -12.95
C ILE A 145 -6.43 4.97 -11.99
N ASN A 146 -6.67 5.22 -10.70
CA ASN A 146 -5.61 5.39 -9.71
C ASN A 146 -5.21 4.10 -8.99
N HIS A 147 -6.02 3.04 -9.03
CA HIS A 147 -5.71 1.70 -8.46
C HIS A 147 -5.94 0.51 -9.41
N PRO A 148 -5.45 0.54 -10.67
CA PRO A 148 -5.66 -0.54 -11.63
C PRO A 148 -4.99 -1.87 -11.21
N SER A 149 -4.06 -1.84 -10.26
CA SER A 149 -3.41 -3.02 -9.70
C SER A 149 -4.26 -3.79 -8.68
N LEU A 150 -5.34 -3.21 -8.15
CA LEU A 150 -6.20 -3.86 -7.14
C LEU A 150 -7.45 -4.54 -7.76
N LEU A 151 -7.74 -4.25 -9.03
CA LEU A 151 -8.98 -4.61 -9.71
C LEU A 151 -8.73 -5.55 -10.90
N LEU A 152 -9.60 -6.55 -11.05
CA LEU A 152 -9.56 -7.54 -12.12
C LEU A 152 -10.54 -7.18 -13.24
N LYS A 153 -11.77 -6.75 -12.92
CA LYS A 153 -12.75 -6.17 -13.85
C LYS A 153 -13.86 -5.43 -13.07
N PHE A 154 -14.60 -4.54 -13.72
CA PHE A 154 -15.90 -4.09 -13.23
C PHE A 154 -16.96 -4.25 -14.31
N GLU A 155 -18.16 -4.71 -13.94
CA GLU A 155 -19.29 -4.88 -14.84
C GLU A 155 -20.55 -4.29 -14.21
N CYS A 156 -21.26 -3.48 -15.00
CA CYS A 156 -22.58 -2.98 -14.65
C CYS A 156 -23.59 -3.91 -15.31
N GLU A 157 -24.34 -4.68 -14.51
CA GLU A 157 -25.34 -5.63 -15.04
C GLU A 157 -26.64 -4.89 -15.39
N ASP A 158 -27.02 -3.89 -14.58
CA ASP A 158 -28.14 -2.97 -14.80
C ASP A 158 -27.97 -1.66 -14.00
N ASP A 159 -28.87 -0.68 -14.15
CA ASP A 159 -28.81 0.63 -13.45
C ASP A 159 -28.97 0.52 -11.92
N SER A 160 -29.12 -0.69 -11.36
CA SER A 160 -29.28 -0.96 -9.93
C SER A 160 -28.19 -1.87 -9.33
N LYS A 161 -27.26 -2.39 -10.14
CA LYS A 161 -26.25 -3.37 -9.71
C LYS A 161 -24.88 -3.15 -10.35
N LEU A 162 -23.87 -3.01 -9.50
CA LEU A 162 -22.48 -2.94 -9.92
C LEU A 162 -21.69 -4.12 -9.35
N PHE A 163 -20.97 -4.82 -10.22
CA PHE A 163 -20.03 -5.89 -9.85
C PHE A 163 -18.61 -5.38 -9.99
N ILE A 164 -17.86 -5.43 -8.90
CA ILE A 164 -16.45 -5.06 -8.85
C ILE A 164 -15.65 -6.32 -8.49
N SER A 165 -14.85 -6.80 -9.44
CA SER A 165 -13.93 -7.92 -9.24
C SER A 165 -12.54 -7.38 -8.92
N PHE A 166 -11.98 -7.82 -7.81
CA PHE A 166 -10.66 -7.49 -7.27
C PHE A 166 -9.65 -8.58 -7.61
N LYS A 167 -8.37 -8.21 -7.75
CA LYS A 167 -7.30 -9.16 -8.07
C LYS A 167 -6.96 -10.13 -6.94
N SER A 168 -7.26 -9.76 -5.68
CA SER A 168 -7.03 -10.62 -4.52
C SER A 168 -8.00 -10.32 -3.37
N LEU A 169 -8.15 -11.29 -2.46
CA LEU A 169 -8.99 -11.16 -1.25
C LEU A 169 -8.51 -10.01 -0.36
N LYS A 170 -7.19 -9.79 -0.31
CA LYS A 170 -6.59 -8.68 0.42
C LYS A 170 -6.92 -7.33 -0.22
N ALA A 171 -6.93 -7.24 -1.55
CA ALA A 171 -7.36 -6.03 -2.27
C ALA A 171 -8.85 -5.74 -2.03
N ALA A 172 -9.70 -6.77 -2.10
CA ALA A 172 -11.11 -6.67 -1.76
C ALA A 172 -11.33 -6.30 -0.29
N GLN A 173 -10.54 -6.83 0.65
CA GLN A 173 -10.59 -6.47 2.07
C GLN A 173 -10.09 -5.07 2.34
N ILE A 174 -9.02 -4.60 1.67
CA ILE A 174 -8.53 -3.22 1.78
C ILE A 174 -9.59 -2.27 1.22
N PHE A 175 -10.18 -2.59 0.07
CA PHE A 175 -11.25 -1.79 -0.52
C PHE A 175 -12.50 -1.80 0.37
N LYS A 176 -12.95 -2.97 0.81
CA LYS A 176 -14.09 -3.14 1.72
C LYS A 176 -13.85 -2.47 3.05
N LYS A 177 -12.64 -2.55 3.60
CA LYS A 177 -12.24 -1.88 4.83
C LYS A 177 -12.10 -0.38 4.63
N LYS A 178 -11.60 0.13 3.50
CA LYS A 178 -11.55 1.57 3.24
C LYS A 178 -12.94 2.15 2.97
N LEU A 179 -13.79 1.48 2.21
CA LEU A 179 -15.20 1.87 2.08
C LEU A 179 -15.88 1.79 3.44
N LYS A 180 -15.74 0.67 4.15
CA LYS A 180 -16.34 0.47 5.48
C LYS A 180 -15.77 1.43 6.51
N ASP A 181 -14.49 1.79 6.52
CA ASP A 181 -13.89 2.71 7.51
C ASP A 181 -14.17 4.18 7.17
N THR A 182 -14.16 4.55 5.89
CA THR A 182 -14.56 5.89 5.44
C THR A 182 -16.05 6.13 5.71
N PHE A 183 -16.90 5.12 5.51
CA PHE A 183 -18.35 5.27 5.72
C PHE A 183 -18.83 4.91 7.13
N ASN A 184 -18.22 3.94 7.81
CA ASN A 184 -18.43 3.71 9.23
C ASN A 184 -17.84 4.85 10.06
N MET A 185 -16.89 5.67 9.59
CA MET A 185 -16.54 6.85 10.38
C MET A 185 -17.67 7.89 10.45
N TYR A 186 -18.53 7.98 9.43
CA TYR A 186 -19.67 8.89 9.45
C TYR A 186 -20.81 8.41 10.36
N GLY A 187 -21.00 7.09 10.52
CA GLY A 187 -22.05 6.51 11.37
C GLY A 187 -21.57 5.93 12.72
N ALA A 188 -20.31 5.51 12.83
CA ALA A 188 -19.85 4.56 13.84
C ALA A 188 -18.81 5.15 14.83
N LYS A 189 -18.36 6.39 14.62
CA LYS A 189 -17.61 7.18 15.61
C LYS A 189 -18.25 8.54 15.88
N MET A 190 -19.56 8.65 15.69
CA MET A 190 -20.43 9.71 16.21
C MET A 190 -20.60 9.63 17.75
N TYR A 191 -19.67 8.99 18.46
CA TYR A 191 -19.79 8.77 19.89
C TYR A 191 -18.90 9.74 20.64
N TYR A 192 -19.48 10.89 20.95
CA TYR A 192 -19.08 11.73 22.07
C TYR A 192 -19.17 10.99 23.43
N PHE A 193 -19.69 9.75 23.44
CA PHE A 193 -20.23 9.06 24.61
C PHE A 193 -19.79 7.58 24.75
N ASN A 194 -18.60 7.21 24.23
CA ASN A 194 -18.15 5.82 24.27
C ASN A 194 -17.19 5.45 25.41
N ASP A 195 -16.96 6.35 26.39
CA ASP A 195 -16.41 5.90 27.68
C ASP A 195 -17.54 5.53 28.65
N THR A 196 -17.28 4.46 29.40
CA THR A 196 -18.26 3.49 29.92
C THR A 196 -18.38 3.48 31.43
N GLU A 197 -17.86 4.49 32.11
CA GLU A 197 -18.10 4.73 33.54
C GLU A 197 -18.40 6.23 33.69
N ASN A 198 -19.67 6.58 33.89
CA ASN A 198 -20.14 7.93 34.22
C ASN A 198 -20.10 8.98 33.09
N TRP A 199 -21.10 8.96 32.21
CA TRP A 199 -21.50 10.16 31.47
C TRP A 199 -22.07 11.20 32.45
N GLU A 200 -21.18 12.01 33.04
CA GLU A 200 -21.50 12.96 34.12
C GLU A 200 -21.15 14.41 33.77
N LEU A 201 -21.24 14.80 32.49
CA LEU A 201 -21.19 16.23 32.15
C LEU A 201 -22.54 16.92 32.40
N GLY A 202 -23.57 16.16 32.76
CA GLY A 202 -24.88 16.67 33.18
C GLY A 202 -25.87 16.90 32.04
N LEU A 203 -25.70 16.20 30.91
CA LEU A 203 -26.75 16.10 29.88
C LEU A 203 -27.61 14.87 30.14
N ASP A 204 -28.93 15.01 29.93
CA ASP A 204 -29.92 13.94 30.10
C ASP A 204 -29.83 12.93 28.94
N ILE A 205 -28.82 12.06 29.01
CA ILE A 205 -28.53 10.99 28.05
C ILE A 205 -28.51 9.68 28.82
N THR A 206 -29.38 8.75 28.43
CA THR A 206 -29.58 7.49 29.14
C THR A 206 -28.64 6.38 28.66
N ASP A 207 -28.29 5.44 29.53
CA ASP A 207 -27.49 4.26 29.17
C ASP A 207 -28.16 3.41 28.08
N GLN A 208 -29.50 3.40 28.04
CA GLN A 208 -30.26 2.72 26.99
C GLN A 208 -29.98 3.34 25.61
N GLN A 209 -30.01 4.67 25.50
CA GLN A 209 -29.69 5.37 24.26
C GLN A 209 -28.25 5.10 23.83
N LEU A 210 -27.30 5.15 24.77
CA LEU A 210 -25.89 4.85 24.48
C LEU A 210 -25.69 3.42 24.01
N LYS A 211 -26.36 2.45 24.64
CA LYS A 211 -26.32 1.05 24.24
C LYS A 211 -26.93 0.85 22.84
N GLU A 212 -28.07 1.46 22.56
CA GLU A 212 -28.74 1.34 21.26
C GLU A 212 -27.86 1.86 20.12
N LEU A 213 -27.21 3.01 20.32
CA LEU A 213 -26.24 3.53 19.36
C LEU A 213 -25.15 2.48 19.12
N ARG A 214 -24.48 2.01 20.18
CA ARG A 214 -23.36 1.05 20.13
C ARG A 214 -23.71 -0.25 19.39
N ASP A 215 -24.90 -0.79 19.65
CA ASP A 215 -25.36 -2.02 19.02
C ASP A 215 -25.57 -1.85 17.49
N ASN A 216 -25.80 -0.61 17.03
CA ASN A 216 -26.05 -0.27 15.63
C ASN A 216 -24.86 0.41 14.93
N VAL A 217 -23.68 0.45 15.56
CA VAL A 217 -22.45 1.06 15.04
C VAL A 217 -22.07 0.54 13.64
N ASP A 218 -22.28 -0.74 13.38
CA ASP A 218 -22.00 -1.41 12.11
C ASP A 218 -23.26 -1.58 11.22
N ASN A 219 -24.43 -1.14 11.70
CA ASN A 219 -25.72 -1.29 11.02
C ASN A 219 -26.01 -0.06 10.14
N VAL A 220 -25.24 0.08 9.06
CA VAL A 220 -25.35 1.22 8.13
C VAL A 220 -26.16 0.84 6.89
N ASP A 221 -27.33 1.47 6.72
CA ASP A 221 -28.12 1.38 5.48
C ASP A 221 -27.68 2.43 4.46
N PHE A 222 -26.76 2.02 3.58
CA PHE A 222 -26.24 2.87 2.51
C PHE A 222 -27.30 3.33 1.50
N ALA A 223 -28.31 2.49 1.22
CA ALA A 223 -29.32 2.83 0.25
C ALA A 223 -30.25 3.92 0.81
N ALA A 224 -30.63 3.79 2.08
CA ALA A 224 -31.40 4.82 2.79
C ALA A 224 -30.63 6.13 2.88
N ALA A 225 -29.35 6.10 3.27
CA ALA A 225 -28.51 7.30 3.35
C ALA A 225 -28.36 8.00 1.98
N ALA A 226 -28.19 7.24 0.89
CA ALA A 226 -28.06 7.81 -0.45
C ALA A 226 -29.36 8.49 -0.94
N GLU A 227 -30.53 7.89 -0.68
CA GLU A 227 -31.80 8.52 -1.02
C GLU A 227 -32.07 9.74 -0.12
N GLU A 228 -31.71 9.67 1.16
CA GLU A 228 -31.81 10.81 2.08
C GLU A 228 -30.87 11.96 1.68
N GLU A 229 -29.64 11.68 1.25
CA GLU A 229 -28.70 12.69 0.74
C GLU A 229 -29.22 13.34 -0.54
N LYS A 230 -29.84 12.57 -1.43
CA LYS A 230 -30.48 13.09 -2.64
C LYS A 230 -31.61 14.07 -2.33
N LEU A 231 -32.34 13.85 -1.24
CA LEU A 231 -33.40 14.73 -0.74
C LEU A 231 -32.83 15.97 -0.05
N THR A 232 -31.94 15.77 0.91
CA THR A 232 -31.44 16.82 1.83
C THR A 232 -30.28 17.63 1.24
N ARG A 233 -29.59 17.09 0.24
CA ARG A 233 -28.35 17.62 -0.35
C ARG A 233 -27.24 17.81 0.69
N HIS A 234 -27.24 17.00 1.74
CA HIS A 234 -26.27 17.06 2.82
C HIS A 234 -25.92 15.65 3.33
N ASP A 235 -24.69 15.22 3.05
CA ASP A 235 -24.17 13.88 3.40
C ASP A 235 -24.23 13.55 4.90
N ILE A 236 -23.73 14.43 5.77
CA ILE A 236 -23.76 14.20 7.23
C ILE A 236 -25.20 14.10 7.75
N MET A 237 -26.09 15.01 7.34
CA MET A 237 -27.48 14.97 7.80
C MET A 237 -28.22 13.74 7.31
N ALA A 238 -27.95 13.29 6.09
CA ALA A 238 -28.47 12.03 5.59
C ALA A 238 -28.07 10.85 6.47
N HIS A 239 -26.80 10.78 6.85
CA HIS A 239 -26.31 9.76 7.78
C HIS A 239 -26.88 9.91 9.19
N VAL A 240 -27.09 11.13 9.70
CA VAL A 240 -27.75 11.38 10.99
C VAL A 240 -29.18 10.84 10.98
N HIS A 241 -29.98 11.13 9.94
CA HIS A 241 -31.35 10.63 9.83
C HIS A 241 -31.39 9.11 9.71
N THR A 242 -30.50 8.54 8.89
CA THR A 242 -30.44 7.08 8.69
C THR A 242 -30.02 6.37 9.97
N TYR A 243 -29.10 6.95 10.74
CA TYR A 243 -28.65 6.39 12.00
C TYR A 243 -29.69 6.56 13.13
N ALA A 244 -30.40 7.69 13.16
CA ALA A 244 -31.54 7.89 14.03
C ALA A 244 -32.67 6.89 13.73
N ALA A 245 -32.88 6.52 12.47
CA ALA A 245 -33.90 5.56 12.07
C ALA A 245 -33.64 4.13 12.60
N CYS A 246 -32.37 3.72 12.70
CA CYS A 246 -32.02 2.44 13.34
C CYS A 246 -31.81 2.53 14.85
N CYS A 247 -31.78 3.76 15.42
CA CYS A 247 -31.64 4.02 16.85
C CYS A 247 -32.78 4.94 17.36
N PRO A 248 -34.05 4.49 17.34
CA PRO A 248 -35.20 5.35 17.62
C PRO A 248 -35.19 6.00 19.02
N THR A 249 -34.62 5.35 20.04
CA THR A 249 -34.53 5.95 21.39
C THR A 249 -33.44 7.02 21.45
N ALA A 250 -32.34 6.80 20.72
CA ALA A 250 -31.20 7.71 20.69
C ALA A 250 -31.26 8.78 19.60
N GLY A 251 -32.15 8.66 18.62
CA GLY A 251 -32.32 9.61 17.52
C GLY A 251 -32.31 11.09 17.94
N PRO A 252 -33.06 11.48 18.99
CA PRO A 252 -33.10 12.88 19.47
C PRO A 252 -31.77 13.44 20.01
N ILE A 253 -30.81 12.59 20.38
CA ILE A 253 -29.53 13.02 20.98
C ILE A 253 -28.35 12.91 20.01
N ILE A 254 -28.55 12.33 18.82
CA ILE A 254 -27.50 12.24 17.78
C ILE A 254 -27.18 13.66 17.30
N HIS A 255 -25.88 13.95 17.18
CA HIS A 255 -25.38 15.24 16.67
C HIS A 255 -25.71 16.47 17.54
N LEU A 256 -26.17 16.27 18.79
CA LEU A 256 -26.59 17.35 19.68
C LEU A 256 -25.45 18.36 19.93
N GLY A 257 -25.68 19.61 19.51
CA GLY A 257 -24.73 20.72 19.66
C GLY A 257 -23.56 20.72 18.66
N ALA A 258 -23.39 19.66 17.88
CA ALA A 258 -22.31 19.52 16.91
C ALA A 258 -22.65 20.17 15.57
N THR A 259 -21.63 20.35 14.73
CA THR A 259 -21.71 20.67 13.31
C THR A 259 -21.13 19.54 12.47
N SER A 260 -21.40 19.54 11.17
CA SER A 260 -20.92 18.55 10.20
C SER A 260 -19.40 18.30 10.29
N CYS A 261 -18.60 19.35 10.52
CA CYS A 261 -17.14 19.23 10.67
C CYS A 261 -16.71 18.64 12.02
N ASP A 262 -17.53 18.66 13.07
CA ASP A 262 -17.21 17.92 14.30
C ASP A 262 -17.19 16.40 14.05
N ILE A 263 -17.79 15.91 12.95
CA ILE A 263 -17.61 14.55 12.47
C ILE A 263 -16.61 14.50 11.33
N GLY A 264 -16.91 15.11 10.19
CA GLY A 264 -16.15 14.92 8.95
C GLY A 264 -14.66 15.18 9.09
N ASP A 265 -14.27 16.26 9.76
CA ASP A 265 -12.85 16.61 9.92
C ASP A 265 -12.13 15.71 10.92
N ASN A 266 -12.81 15.32 12.01
CA ASN A 266 -12.26 14.40 13.00
C ASN A 266 -12.08 12.99 12.44
N ALA A 267 -13.06 12.56 11.64
CA ALA A 267 -12.99 11.41 10.77
C ALA A 267 -11.72 11.45 9.89
N ASP A 268 -11.57 12.50 9.08
CA ASP A 268 -10.42 12.64 8.19
C ASP A 268 -9.09 12.55 8.96
N LEU A 269 -8.96 13.22 10.11
CA LEU A 269 -7.75 13.17 10.93
C LEU A 269 -7.44 11.75 11.46
N ILE A 270 -8.46 10.98 11.85
CA ILE A 270 -8.29 9.56 12.23
C ILE A 270 -7.75 8.76 11.04
N VAL A 271 -8.32 8.94 9.84
CA VAL A 271 -7.84 8.25 8.63
C VAL A 271 -6.40 8.63 8.32
N LEU A 272 -6.04 9.91 8.41
CA LEU A 272 -4.67 10.37 8.16
C LEU A 272 -3.68 9.72 9.14
N ARG A 273 -4.01 9.71 10.44
CA ARG A 273 -3.20 9.03 11.48
C ARG A 273 -3.01 7.55 11.15
N ASP A 274 -4.11 6.85 10.89
CA ASP A 274 -4.09 5.41 10.67
C ASP A 274 -3.36 5.06 9.35
N ALA A 275 -3.46 5.91 8.33
CA ALA A 275 -2.74 5.77 7.07
C ALA A 275 -1.22 5.93 7.27
N PHE A 276 -0.77 6.87 8.10
CA PHE A 276 0.64 6.95 8.49
C PHE A 276 1.10 5.72 9.27
N ASP A 277 0.29 5.22 10.19
CA ASP A 277 0.61 4.04 10.99
C ASP A 277 0.69 2.75 10.15
N ILE A 278 0.06 2.73 8.97
CA ILE A 278 0.22 1.69 7.95
C ILE A 278 1.49 1.90 7.12
N LEU A 279 1.80 3.13 6.74
CA LEU A 279 2.92 3.47 5.84
C LEU A 279 4.28 3.34 6.52
N LEU A 280 4.41 3.85 7.75
CA LEU A 280 5.69 3.91 8.48
C LEU A 280 6.37 2.54 8.65
N PRO A 281 5.67 1.45 9.04
CA PRO A 281 6.28 0.13 9.10
C PRO A 281 6.76 -0.40 7.73
N LYS A 282 6.09 -0.01 6.63
CA LYS A 282 6.52 -0.41 5.28
C LYS A 282 7.80 0.32 4.87
N LEU A 283 7.87 1.62 5.13
CA LEU A 283 9.09 2.41 4.93
C LEU A 283 10.25 1.85 5.76
N ALA A 284 10.01 1.52 7.02
CA ALA A 284 11.02 0.89 7.89
C ALA A 284 11.44 -0.50 7.38
N GLY A 285 10.52 -1.27 6.80
CA GLY A 285 10.82 -2.51 6.07
C GLY A 285 11.80 -2.28 4.92
N CYS A 286 11.55 -1.26 4.08
CA CYS A 286 12.44 -0.92 2.97
C CYS A 286 13.83 -0.52 3.47
N VAL A 287 13.88 0.29 4.54
CA VAL A 287 15.13 0.70 5.19
C VAL A 287 15.90 -0.51 5.75
N LYS A 288 15.21 -1.46 6.38
CA LYS A 288 15.83 -2.69 6.88
C LYS A 288 16.43 -3.52 5.74
N THR A 289 15.63 -3.85 4.72
CA THR A 289 16.06 -4.71 3.60
C THR A 289 17.20 -4.07 2.81
N LEU A 290 17.13 -2.76 2.56
CA LEU A 290 18.21 -2.06 1.88
C LEU A 290 19.46 -1.91 2.77
N GLY A 291 19.30 -1.84 4.09
CA GLY A 291 20.40 -1.88 5.06
C GLY A 291 21.14 -3.21 5.04
N GLU A 292 20.42 -4.32 4.95
CA GLU A 292 20.97 -5.67 4.80
C GLU A 292 21.74 -5.82 3.48
N PHE A 293 21.15 -5.36 2.37
CA PHE A 293 21.82 -5.29 1.07
C PHE A 293 23.11 -4.44 1.11
N ALA A 294 23.05 -3.30 1.81
CA ALA A 294 24.21 -2.42 1.94
C ALA A 294 25.34 -3.08 2.74
N ASP A 295 25.02 -3.81 3.81
CA ASP A 295 26.02 -4.53 4.62
C ASP A 295 26.67 -5.67 3.84
N GLU A 296 25.86 -6.46 3.11
CA GLU A 296 26.34 -7.56 2.28
C GLU A 296 27.35 -7.09 1.22
N HIS A 297 27.08 -5.96 0.59
CA HIS A 297 27.88 -5.44 -0.52
C HIS A 297 28.81 -4.28 -0.15
N LYS A 298 29.08 -4.06 1.14
CA LYS A 298 29.91 -2.92 1.61
C LYS A 298 31.34 -2.92 1.11
N HIS A 299 31.89 -4.09 0.77
CA HIS A 299 33.25 -4.26 0.23
C HIS A 299 33.31 -4.42 -1.29
N LEU A 300 32.15 -4.55 -1.97
CA LEU A 300 32.13 -4.78 -3.41
C LEU A 300 32.38 -3.47 -4.16
N ALA A 301 33.61 -3.28 -4.64
CA ALA A 301 33.99 -2.12 -5.44
C ALA A 301 33.12 -1.99 -6.71
N THR A 302 32.75 -0.76 -7.06
CA THR A 302 32.00 -0.40 -8.28
C THR A 302 32.45 0.98 -8.76
N LEU A 303 32.34 1.23 -10.08
CA LEU A 303 32.62 2.56 -10.64
C LEU A 303 31.75 3.62 -9.97
N GLY A 304 32.34 4.71 -9.47
CA GLY A 304 31.59 5.90 -9.09
C GLY A 304 31.10 6.65 -10.34
N PHE A 305 30.04 7.44 -10.19
CA PHE A 305 29.51 8.23 -11.29
C PHE A 305 29.19 9.66 -10.85
N THR A 306 29.76 10.63 -11.57
CA THR A 306 29.41 12.05 -11.49
C THR A 306 29.13 12.53 -12.91
N HIS A 307 28.00 13.22 -13.15
CA HIS A 307 27.51 13.51 -14.52
C HIS A 307 27.31 12.26 -15.38
N PHE A 308 27.09 11.10 -14.73
CA PHE A 308 27.08 9.78 -15.38
C PHE A 308 28.36 9.48 -16.20
N GLN A 309 29.47 10.12 -15.84
CA GLN A 309 30.81 9.77 -16.30
C GLN A 309 31.52 8.96 -15.20
N PRO A 310 32.34 7.96 -15.57
CA PRO A 310 33.13 7.20 -14.61
C PRO A 310 34.00 8.12 -13.75
N ALA A 311 33.92 7.92 -12.43
CA ALA A 311 34.67 8.63 -11.41
C ALA A 311 35.32 7.62 -10.45
N GLN A 312 36.03 8.12 -9.44
CA GLN A 312 36.66 7.31 -8.40
C GLN A 312 35.74 6.20 -7.88
N LEU A 313 36.32 5.04 -7.57
CA LEU A 313 35.54 3.89 -7.13
C LEU A 313 34.80 4.19 -5.82
N THR A 314 33.64 3.57 -5.70
CA THR A 314 32.90 3.44 -4.43
C THR A 314 32.61 1.95 -4.22
N THR A 315 31.72 1.62 -3.29
CA THR A 315 31.19 0.25 -3.17
C THR A 315 29.70 0.21 -3.43
N VAL A 316 29.20 -0.95 -3.88
CA VAL A 316 27.76 -1.17 -4.10
C VAL A 316 26.98 -0.88 -2.81
N GLY A 317 27.47 -1.35 -1.66
CA GLY A 317 26.87 -1.05 -0.37
C GLY A 317 26.91 0.45 -0.02
N LYS A 318 28.03 1.14 -0.29
CA LYS A 318 28.12 2.58 -0.04
C LYS A 318 27.18 3.40 -0.91
N ARG A 319 26.95 2.98 -2.16
CA ARG A 319 25.93 3.55 -3.05
C ARG A 319 24.52 3.36 -2.47
N ALA A 320 24.20 2.15 -1.98
CA ALA A 320 22.93 1.87 -1.33
C ALA A 320 22.69 2.76 -0.09
N CYS A 321 23.75 3.12 0.64
CA CYS A 321 23.65 4.08 1.76
C CYS A 321 23.18 5.48 1.34
N LEU A 322 23.40 5.93 0.09
CA LEU A 322 22.85 7.22 -0.37
C LEU A 322 21.33 7.16 -0.42
N TRP A 323 20.76 6.06 -0.91
CA TRP A 323 19.31 5.87 -0.95
C TRP A 323 18.73 5.67 0.46
N LEU A 324 19.43 4.93 1.34
CA LEU A 324 19.04 4.79 2.75
C LEU A 324 18.96 6.14 3.47
N GLN A 325 19.93 7.03 3.24
CA GLN A 325 19.95 8.36 3.84
C GLN A 325 18.67 9.13 3.50
N ASP A 326 18.23 9.12 2.24
CA ASP A 326 16.99 9.78 1.81
C ASP A 326 15.76 9.15 2.47
N LEU A 327 15.69 7.82 2.54
CA LEU A 327 14.57 7.10 3.19
C LEU A 327 14.49 7.37 4.70
N ILE A 328 15.63 7.48 5.40
CA ILE A 328 15.70 7.83 6.82
C ILE A 328 15.19 9.26 7.03
N LEU A 329 15.57 10.21 6.18
CA LEU A 329 15.07 11.58 6.26
C LEU A 329 13.55 11.64 6.02
N CYS A 330 13.04 10.83 5.07
CA CYS A 330 11.61 10.67 4.85
C CYS A 330 10.90 10.10 6.09
N GLU A 331 11.46 9.05 6.72
CA GLU A 331 10.89 8.47 7.95
C GLU A 331 10.83 9.49 9.08
N LYS A 332 11.93 10.22 9.34
CA LYS A 332 12.00 11.26 10.37
C LYS A 332 10.90 12.31 10.15
N ASN A 333 10.71 12.76 8.90
CA ASN A 333 9.71 13.77 8.57
C ASN A 333 8.26 13.25 8.71
N ILE A 334 7.98 12.07 8.15
CA ILE A 334 6.65 11.44 8.21
C ILE A 334 6.30 11.12 9.67
N SER A 335 7.23 10.57 10.44
CA SER A 335 6.99 10.26 11.85
C SER A 335 6.74 11.52 12.68
N ARG A 336 7.43 12.63 12.39
CA ARG A 336 7.19 13.91 13.05
C ARG A 336 5.76 14.37 12.77
N ILE A 337 5.35 14.42 11.50
CA ILE A 337 4.00 14.86 11.12
C ILE A 337 2.92 13.97 11.72
N ARG A 338 3.13 12.64 11.73
CA ARG A 338 2.23 11.72 12.44
C ARG A 338 2.15 12.10 13.93
N ALA A 339 3.29 12.28 14.61
CA ALA A 339 3.32 12.57 16.04
C ALA A 339 2.68 13.93 16.39
N ASP A 340 2.86 14.92 15.52
CA ASP A 340 2.36 16.29 15.69
C ASP A 340 0.88 16.43 15.28
N LEU A 341 0.29 15.43 14.62
CA LEU A 341 -1.10 15.47 14.16
C LEU A 341 -2.06 15.57 15.35
N LYS A 342 -2.79 16.68 15.44
CA LYS A 342 -3.79 16.93 16.48
C LYS A 342 -5.20 16.67 15.97
N PHE A 343 -6.10 16.38 16.91
CA PHE A 343 -7.52 16.26 16.65
C PHE A 343 -8.16 17.63 16.44
N ARG A 344 -9.27 17.72 15.70
CA ARG A 344 -10.05 18.98 15.68
C ARG A 344 -10.82 19.11 17.00
N GLY A 345 -11.41 18.01 17.47
CA GLY A 345 -12.27 17.98 18.64
C GLY A 345 -13.66 18.53 18.35
N ILE A 346 -14.35 19.02 19.38
CA ILE A 346 -15.64 19.72 19.25
C ILE A 346 -15.44 21.21 19.30
N LYS A 347 -15.79 21.87 18.21
CA LYS A 347 -15.53 23.30 18.01
C LYS A 347 -16.77 24.04 17.50
N GLY A 348 -17.79 23.32 17.04
CA GLY A 348 -19.01 23.90 16.49
C GLY A 348 -18.74 24.64 15.17
N THR A 349 -19.72 25.43 14.74
CA THR A 349 -19.78 25.99 13.37
C THR A 349 -18.66 26.98 13.03
N THR A 350 -18.16 27.75 13.99
CA THR A 350 -17.14 28.80 13.76
C THR A 350 -15.95 28.69 14.71
N GLY A 351 -15.76 27.53 15.35
CA GLY A 351 -14.64 27.32 16.26
C GLY A 351 -14.86 27.75 17.71
N THR A 352 -15.96 28.45 17.98
CA THR A 352 -16.23 29.11 19.26
C THR A 352 -16.92 28.23 20.31
N GLN A 353 -17.36 27.02 19.93
CA GLN A 353 -18.08 26.09 20.81
C GLN A 353 -19.39 26.65 21.40
N ALA A 354 -19.98 27.70 20.80
CA ALA A 354 -21.14 28.40 21.35
C ALA A 354 -22.35 27.49 21.62
N SER A 355 -22.62 26.53 20.73
CA SER A 355 -23.69 25.53 20.90
C SER A 355 -23.46 24.64 22.12
N PHE A 356 -22.23 24.16 22.31
CA PHE A 356 -21.87 23.36 23.48
C PHE A 356 -21.92 24.19 24.77
N LEU A 357 -21.48 25.45 24.74
CA LEU A 357 -21.57 26.34 25.88
C LEU A 357 -23.03 26.56 26.32
N GLN A 358 -23.95 26.68 25.36
CA GLN A 358 -25.38 26.75 25.64
C GLN A 358 -25.91 25.45 26.24
N LEU A 359 -25.52 24.28 25.71
CA LEU A 359 -25.90 22.97 26.26
C LEU A 359 -25.46 22.80 27.71
N PHE A 360 -24.33 23.38 28.09
CA PHE A 360 -23.81 23.35 29.45
C PHE A 360 -24.13 24.61 30.26
N ASN A 361 -25.16 25.38 29.89
CA ASN A 361 -25.64 26.55 30.64
C ASN A 361 -24.56 27.59 30.97
N GLY A 362 -23.59 27.80 30.06
CA GLY A 362 -22.49 28.74 30.24
C GLY A 362 -21.25 28.18 30.95
N ASP A 363 -21.24 26.89 31.31
CA ASP A 363 -20.10 26.23 31.97
C ASP A 363 -19.02 25.86 30.94
N TYR A 364 -18.01 26.74 30.82
CA TYR A 364 -16.90 26.53 29.89
C TYR A 364 -15.98 25.36 30.27
N GLU A 365 -15.81 25.04 31.56
CA GLU A 365 -14.95 23.92 31.97
C GLU A 365 -15.56 22.59 31.54
N LYS A 366 -16.89 22.47 31.53
CA LYS A 366 -17.57 21.29 30.95
C LYS A 366 -17.38 21.18 29.44
N VAL A 367 -17.43 22.30 28.71
CA VAL A 367 -17.15 22.31 27.26
C VAL A 367 -15.72 21.86 26.99
N ARG A 368 -14.75 22.38 27.77
CA ARG A 368 -13.34 22.03 27.66
C ARG A 368 -13.10 20.55 28.00
N GLU A 369 -13.74 20.04 29.04
CA GLU A 369 -13.62 18.63 29.41
C GLU A 369 -14.27 17.71 28.37
N LEU A 370 -15.39 18.12 27.76
CA LEU A 370 -15.96 17.38 26.62
C LEU A 370 -14.97 17.29 25.46
N ASP A 371 -14.34 18.40 25.05
CA ASP A 371 -13.34 18.41 23.98
C ASP A 371 -12.15 17.49 24.28
N ASN A 372 -11.64 17.55 25.52
CA ASN A 372 -10.55 16.71 25.98
C ASN A 372 -10.92 15.22 26.00
N ARG A 373 -12.12 14.87 26.49
CA ARG A 373 -12.61 13.49 26.54
C ARG A 373 -12.70 12.87 25.15
N VAL A 374 -13.32 13.56 24.21
CA VAL A 374 -13.51 13.07 22.83
C VAL A 374 -12.16 12.89 22.14
N THR A 375 -11.24 13.84 22.35
CA THR A 375 -9.89 13.76 21.83
C THR A 375 -9.15 12.51 22.33
N ARG A 376 -9.22 12.24 23.65
CA ARG A 376 -8.64 11.02 24.25
C ARG A 376 -9.29 9.76 23.71
N LEU A 377 -10.63 9.74 23.61
CA LEU A 377 -11.39 8.60 23.07
C LEU A 377 -11.07 8.32 21.60
N ALA A 378 -10.80 9.35 20.82
CA ALA A 378 -10.36 9.21 19.43
C ALA A 378 -8.92 8.68 19.32
N GLY A 379 -8.16 8.62 20.42
CA GLY A 379 -6.77 8.17 20.45
C GLY A 379 -5.79 9.25 19.98
N PHE A 380 -6.10 10.52 20.24
CA PHE A 380 -5.20 11.65 19.97
C PHE A 380 -4.64 12.22 21.28
N PRO A 381 -3.37 12.69 21.28
CA PRO A 381 -2.76 13.26 22.47
C PRO A 381 -3.32 14.64 22.81
N ALA A 382 -3.79 15.40 21.80
CA ALA A 382 -4.31 16.75 21.96
C ALA A 382 -5.23 17.13 20.79
N SER A 383 -6.08 18.13 21.02
CA SER A 383 -6.85 18.84 19.99
C SER A 383 -6.21 20.19 19.64
N TYR A 384 -6.59 20.78 18.50
CA TYR A 384 -6.25 22.15 18.17
C TYR A 384 -6.93 23.11 19.14
N SER A 385 -6.15 24.02 19.75
CA SER A 385 -6.66 25.02 20.70
C SER A 385 -7.51 26.10 20.02
N VAL A 386 -7.23 26.41 18.76
CA VAL A 386 -7.93 27.45 17.99
C VAL A 386 -8.20 26.91 16.60
N THR A 387 -9.45 26.99 16.17
CA THR A 387 -9.92 26.59 14.84
C THR A 387 -10.98 27.57 14.36
N GLY A 388 -11.22 27.59 13.04
CA GLY A 388 -12.49 28.07 12.50
C GLY A 388 -13.52 26.92 12.55
N GLN A 389 -14.26 26.72 11.46
CA GLN A 389 -15.17 25.58 11.34
C GLN A 389 -14.41 24.23 11.26
N THR A 390 -13.18 24.24 10.77
CA THR A 390 -12.37 23.04 10.44
C THR A 390 -11.03 23.03 11.14
N TYR A 391 -10.31 21.91 11.11
CA TYR A 391 -8.88 21.95 11.41
C TYR A 391 -8.15 22.78 10.33
N PRO A 392 -6.99 23.39 10.66
CA PRO A 392 -6.25 24.21 9.70
C PRO A 392 -5.82 23.41 8.46
N ARG A 393 -6.28 23.79 7.27
CA ARG A 393 -5.97 23.05 6.01
C ARG A 393 -4.49 23.06 5.62
N ILE A 394 -3.67 23.90 6.24
CA ILE A 394 -2.21 23.81 6.11
C ILE A 394 -1.66 22.45 6.57
N VAL A 395 -2.36 21.75 7.48
CA VAL A 395 -2.03 20.38 7.91
C VAL A 395 -2.08 19.41 6.73
N ASP A 396 -3.06 19.54 5.84
CA ASP A 396 -3.16 18.73 4.62
C ASP A 396 -1.94 18.95 3.72
N ALA A 397 -1.47 20.20 3.64
CA ALA A 397 -0.29 20.55 2.87
C ALA A 397 0.99 19.95 3.47
N GLU A 398 1.16 19.96 4.79
CA GLU A 398 2.29 19.30 5.46
C GLU A 398 2.28 17.79 5.22
N VAL A 399 1.11 17.16 5.38
CA VAL A 399 0.90 15.72 5.15
C VAL A 399 1.31 15.35 3.74
N VAL A 400 0.73 15.97 2.71
CA VAL A 400 1.02 15.62 1.32
C VAL A 400 2.45 15.99 0.95
N SER A 401 3.00 17.11 1.44
CA SER A 401 4.40 17.48 1.21
C SER A 401 5.37 16.40 1.67
N SER A 402 5.12 15.80 2.84
CA SER A 402 5.97 14.73 3.35
C SER A 402 5.96 13.48 2.47
N LEU A 403 4.80 13.14 1.91
CA LEU A 403 4.64 12.03 0.97
C LEU A 403 5.25 12.37 -0.40
N SER A 404 5.15 13.62 -0.86
CA SER A 404 5.80 14.09 -2.08
C SER A 404 7.32 14.03 -2.00
N ILE A 405 7.91 14.32 -0.83
CA ILE A 405 9.35 14.16 -0.56
C ILE A 405 9.76 12.68 -0.62
N LEU A 406 8.94 11.78 -0.05
CA LEU A 406 9.14 10.33 -0.21
C LEU A 406 9.10 9.93 -1.69
N GLY A 407 8.20 10.50 -2.47
CA GLY A 407 8.15 10.33 -3.93
C GLY A 407 9.46 10.73 -4.61
N ALA A 408 10.07 11.86 -4.23
CA ALA A 408 11.35 12.27 -4.80
C ALA A 408 12.49 11.28 -4.45
N ALA A 409 12.57 10.84 -3.19
CA ALA A 409 13.58 9.90 -2.72
C ALA A 409 13.53 8.56 -3.50
N VAL A 410 12.34 7.96 -3.61
CA VAL A 410 12.18 6.68 -4.31
C VAL A 410 12.33 6.80 -5.82
N HIS A 411 11.96 7.95 -6.41
CA HIS A 411 12.15 8.20 -7.84
C HIS A 411 13.64 8.24 -8.19
N LYS A 412 14.43 8.94 -7.38
CA LYS A 412 15.89 8.99 -7.54
C LYS A 412 16.52 7.61 -7.43
N MET A 413 16.15 6.84 -6.39
CA MET A 413 16.66 5.48 -6.20
C MET A 413 16.31 4.57 -7.39
N CYS A 414 15.04 4.50 -7.79
CA CYS A 414 14.62 3.65 -8.89
C CYS A 414 15.18 4.12 -10.25
N THR A 415 15.48 5.41 -10.42
CA THR A 415 16.21 5.90 -11.59
C THR A 415 17.65 5.38 -11.60
N ASP A 416 18.36 5.40 -10.47
CA ASP A 416 19.69 4.79 -10.38
C ASP A 416 19.65 3.28 -10.68
N LEU A 417 18.67 2.55 -10.14
CA LEU A 417 18.49 1.12 -10.42
C LEU A 417 18.25 0.85 -11.91
N ARG A 418 17.49 1.70 -12.60
CA ARG A 418 17.28 1.60 -14.05
C ARG A 418 18.58 1.82 -14.84
N LEU A 419 19.42 2.75 -14.41
CA LEU A 419 20.74 2.97 -15.02
C LEU A 419 21.67 1.77 -14.78
N LEU A 420 21.69 1.23 -13.55
CA LEU A 420 22.49 0.06 -13.19
C LEU A 420 22.05 -1.20 -13.92
N ALA A 421 20.75 -1.37 -14.16
CA ALA A 421 20.21 -2.42 -15.00
C ALA A 421 20.66 -2.26 -16.45
N GLY A 422 20.68 -1.04 -16.99
CA GLY A 422 21.24 -0.74 -18.32
C GLY A 422 22.72 -1.07 -18.46
N MET A 423 23.48 -1.01 -17.37
CA MET A 423 24.90 -1.42 -17.30
C MET A 423 25.09 -2.91 -16.97
N ASN A 424 23.99 -3.66 -16.74
CA ASN A 424 23.98 -5.05 -16.26
C ASN A 424 24.75 -5.26 -14.94
N GLU A 425 24.79 -4.24 -14.07
CA GLU A 425 25.48 -4.34 -12.77
C GLU A 425 24.55 -4.78 -11.65
N ILE A 426 23.31 -4.29 -11.68
CA ILE A 426 22.24 -4.64 -10.72
C ILE A 426 20.93 -4.82 -11.48
N GLY A 427 20.21 -5.91 -11.20
CA GLY A 427 18.89 -6.20 -11.75
C GLY A 427 17.81 -6.20 -10.67
N GLU A 428 16.58 -5.86 -11.05
CA GLU A 428 15.41 -6.08 -10.20
C GLU A 428 15.01 -7.57 -10.23
N PRO A 429 14.24 -8.06 -9.22
CA PRO A 429 13.83 -9.46 -9.20
C PRO A 429 13.06 -9.86 -10.45
N PHE A 430 13.41 -11.03 -11.00
CA PHE A 430 12.86 -11.56 -12.23
C PHE A 430 12.26 -12.95 -11.97
N GLU A 431 10.93 -13.07 -12.09
CA GLU A 431 10.28 -14.37 -11.83
C GLU A 431 10.62 -15.39 -12.92
N PRO A 432 10.67 -16.70 -12.62
CA PRO A 432 11.01 -17.73 -13.60
C PRO A 432 10.12 -17.75 -14.85
N THR A 433 8.86 -17.35 -14.71
CA THR A 433 7.87 -17.29 -15.80
C THR A 433 7.72 -15.87 -16.38
N GLN A 434 8.49 -14.89 -15.88
CA GLN A 434 8.40 -13.51 -16.31
C GLN A 434 8.93 -13.37 -17.75
N ILE A 435 8.13 -12.79 -18.64
CA ILE A 435 8.54 -12.46 -20.00
C ILE A 435 9.03 -11.01 -19.99
N GLY A 436 10.35 -10.81 -20.15
CA GLY A 436 10.94 -9.47 -20.17
C GLY A 436 10.63 -8.68 -21.45
N SER A 437 10.55 -9.36 -22.60
CA SER A 437 10.16 -8.80 -23.90
C SER A 437 9.44 -9.85 -24.74
N SER A 438 8.41 -9.45 -25.48
CA SER A 438 7.67 -10.32 -26.40
C SER A 438 8.52 -10.84 -27.57
N ALA A 439 9.69 -10.26 -27.84
CA ALA A 439 10.53 -10.59 -28.98
C ALA A 439 12.00 -10.92 -28.62
N MET A 440 12.50 -10.49 -27.45
CA MET A 440 13.91 -10.64 -27.07
C MET A 440 14.06 -11.42 -25.77
N ALA A 441 14.37 -12.71 -25.87
CA ALA A 441 14.41 -13.63 -24.72
C ALA A 441 15.48 -13.28 -23.65
N TYR A 442 16.57 -12.61 -24.04
CA TYR A 442 17.64 -12.20 -23.11
C TYR A 442 17.35 -10.86 -22.41
N LYS A 443 16.35 -10.09 -22.86
CA LYS A 443 16.14 -8.72 -22.41
C LYS A 443 15.31 -8.67 -21.14
N GLN A 444 15.93 -8.27 -20.04
CA GLN A 444 15.26 -8.01 -18.77
C GLN A 444 15.06 -6.51 -18.58
N ASN A 445 13.81 -6.08 -18.40
CA ASN A 445 13.47 -4.67 -18.22
C ASN A 445 13.21 -4.37 -16.73
N PRO A 446 13.67 -3.22 -16.21
CA PRO A 446 13.42 -2.80 -14.83
C PRO A 446 12.00 -2.22 -14.65
N MET A 447 10.97 -2.98 -15.03
CA MET A 447 9.59 -2.50 -15.11
C MET A 447 8.96 -2.15 -13.75
N ARG A 448 9.39 -2.80 -12.66
CA ARG A 448 8.94 -2.49 -11.31
C ARG A 448 9.50 -1.14 -10.89
N SER A 449 10.79 -0.92 -11.15
CA SER A 449 11.46 0.37 -10.91
C SER A 449 10.86 1.50 -11.75
N GLU A 450 10.52 1.25 -13.01
CA GLU A 450 9.81 2.22 -13.87
C GLU A 450 8.42 2.58 -13.34
N ARG A 451 7.69 1.60 -12.83
CA ARG A 451 6.38 1.80 -12.19
C ARG A 451 6.49 2.66 -10.94
N VAL A 452 7.50 2.39 -10.09
CA VAL A 452 7.80 3.24 -8.92
C VAL A 452 8.08 4.67 -9.38
N CYS A 453 8.96 4.90 -10.36
CA CYS A 453 9.21 6.24 -10.90
C CYS A 453 7.94 6.92 -11.43
N SER A 454 7.04 6.18 -12.07
CA SER A 454 5.79 6.73 -12.62
C SER A 454 4.85 7.23 -11.51
N ILE A 455 4.55 6.37 -10.53
CA ILE A 455 3.64 6.70 -9.42
C ILE A 455 4.27 7.73 -8.48
N ALA A 456 5.59 7.65 -8.26
CA ALA A 456 6.32 8.62 -7.46
C ALA A 456 6.25 10.03 -8.07
N ARG A 457 6.37 10.15 -9.40
CA ARG A 457 6.19 11.44 -10.09
C ARG A 457 4.78 11.99 -9.88
N TYR A 458 3.76 11.16 -9.94
CA TYR A 458 2.39 11.58 -9.65
C TYR A 458 2.25 12.09 -8.20
N LEU A 459 2.77 11.34 -7.23
CA LEU A 459 2.77 11.72 -5.80
C LEU A 459 3.52 13.04 -5.55
N MET A 460 4.63 13.28 -6.23
CA MET A 460 5.37 14.55 -6.15
C MET A 460 4.54 15.75 -6.61
N ASN A 461 3.65 15.56 -7.59
CA ASN A 461 2.86 16.65 -8.17
C ASN A 461 1.55 16.92 -7.42
N LEU A 462 1.14 16.05 -6.49
CA LEU A 462 -0.08 16.26 -5.70
C LEU A 462 0.01 17.43 -4.72
N VAL A 463 1.22 17.80 -4.26
CA VAL A 463 1.45 18.79 -3.19
C VAL A 463 0.81 20.16 -3.45
N ASN A 464 0.71 20.57 -4.71
CA ASN A 464 0.13 21.87 -5.06
C ASN A 464 -1.37 21.95 -4.77
N ASN A 465 -2.08 20.82 -4.70
CA ASN A 465 -3.50 20.77 -4.36
C ASN A 465 -3.74 21.33 -2.95
N PRO A 466 -3.25 20.70 -1.86
CA PRO A 466 -3.52 21.20 -0.52
C PRO A 466 -2.83 22.54 -0.24
N LEU A 467 -1.68 22.85 -0.86
CA LEU A 467 -1.07 24.19 -0.74
C LEU A 467 -1.99 25.29 -1.29
N SER A 468 -2.57 25.08 -2.47
CA SER A 468 -3.47 26.06 -3.09
C SER A 468 -4.82 26.10 -2.36
N THR A 469 -5.36 24.95 -1.95
CA THR A 469 -6.59 24.88 -1.16
C THR A 469 -6.45 25.60 0.17
N ALA A 470 -5.33 25.44 0.87
CA ALA A 470 -5.10 26.11 2.15
C ALA A 470 -4.96 27.63 2.00
N SER A 471 -4.35 28.12 0.91
CA SER A 471 -4.09 29.56 0.71
C SER A 471 -5.35 30.38 0.41
N VAL A 472 -6.41 29.73 -0.09
CA VAL A 472 -7.69 30.37 -0.45
C VAL A 472 -8.83 30.04 0.49
N GLN A 473 -8.57 29.41 1.64
CA GLN A 473 -9.59 29.29 2.69
C GLN A 473 -9.96 30.68 3.21
N TRP A 474 -11.20 31.13 2.95
CA TRP A 474 -11.65 32.43 3.43
C TRP A 474 -12.17 32.34 4.86
N LEU A 475 -11.58 33.16 5.74
CA LEU A 475 -11.99 33.32 7.13
C LEU A 475 -12.12 31.96 7.86
N GLU A 476 -13.26 31.66 8.48
CA GLU A 476 -13.43 30.44 9.28
C GLU A 476 -13.63 29.15 8.46
N ARG A 477 -14.02 29.22 7.18
CA ARG A 477 -14.06 28.12 6.18
C ARG A 477 -14.75 28.53 4.87
N THR A 478 -14.25 27.98 3.76
CA THR A 478 -15.01 27.82 2.50
C THR A 478 -15.05 26.35 2.07
N LEU A 479 -16.12 25.94 1.38
CA LEU A 479 -16.42 24.53 1.08
C LEU A 479 -15.70 23.99 -0.19
N ASP A 480 -14.97 24.84 -0.91
CA ASP A 480 -14.17 24.46 -2.08
C ASP A 480 -13.04 23.48 -1.76
N ASP A 481 -12.69 23.32 -0.48
CA ASP A 481 -11.76 22.31 0.00
C ASP A 481 -12.32 20.87 -0.10
N SER A 482 -13.64 20.70 0.05
CA SER A 482 -14.28 19.40 0.26
C SER A 482 -14.01 18.43 -0.90
N ALA A 483 -14.28 18.84 -2.14
CA ALA A 483 -14.10 17.99 -3.30
C ALA A 483 -12.61 17.68 -3.54
N ASN A 484 -11.73 18.67 -3.40
CA ASN A 484 -10.30 18.49 -3.63
C ASN A 484 -9.69 17.48 -2.63
N ARG A 485 -10.01 17.62 -1.34
CA ARG A 485 -9.49 16.76 -0.26
C ARG A 485 -9.90 15.30 -0.39
N ARG A 486 -11.12 15.04 -0.85
CA ARG A 486 -11.62 13.66 -1.11
C ARG A 486 -10.71 12.91 -2.11
N LEU A 487 -10.14 13.64 -3.06
CA LEU A 487 -9.23 13.13 -4.08
C LEU A 487 -7.79 13.12 -3.56
N CYS A 488 -7.22 14.30 -3.29
CA CYS A 488 -5.78 14.44 -3.13
C CYS A 488 -5.22 13.72 -1.89
N LEU A 489 -5.94 13.69 -0.77
CA LEU A 489 -5.48 13.03 0.46
C LEU A 489 -5.44 11.51 0.28
N SER A 490 -6.52 10.94 -0.26
CA SER A 490 -6.64 9.49 -0.42
C SER A 490 -5.65 8.97 -1.48
N GLU A 491 -5.54 9.66 -2.60
CA GLU A 491 -4.61 9.36 -3.69
C GLU A 491 -3.15 9.45 -3.23
N ALA A 492 -2.78 10.45 -2.42
CA ALA A 492 -1.42 10.61 -1.94
C ALA A 492 -0.97 9.40 -1.09
N PHE A 493 -1.79 8.98 -0.12
CA PHE A 493 -1.47 7.82 0.71
C PHE A 493 -1.49 6.52 -0.07
N LEU A 494 -2.42 6.34 -1.01
CA LEU A 494 -2.48 5.12 -1.82
C LEU A 494 -1.29 5.03 -2.80
N ALA A 495 -0.87 6.14 -3.39
CA ALA A 495 0.33 6.22 -4.20
C ALA A 495 1.58 5.86 -3.38
N ALA A 496 1.73 6.47 -2.19
CA ALA A 496 2.83 6.15 -1.26
C ALA A 496 2.83 4.67 -0.86
N ASP A 497 1.66 4.10 -0.56
CA ASP A 497 1.50 2.69 -0.20
C ASP A 497 1.94 1.74 -1.32
N SER A 498 1.48 2.01 -2.55
CA SER A 498 1.81 1.24 -3.75
C SER A 498 3.32 1.31 -4.07
N ILE A 499 3.90 2.50 -3.92
CA ILE A 499 5.35 2.72 -4.06
C ILE A 499 6.10 1.87 -3.04
N MET A 500 5.74 1.93 -1.75
CA MET A 500 6.45 1.18 -0.70
C MET A 500 6.33 -0.34 -0.88
N LEU A 501 5.17 -0.85 -1.28
CA LEU A 501 4.99 -2.28 -1.58
C LEU A 501 5.85 -2.73 -2.76
N THR A 502 5.84 -1.96 -3.85
CA THR A 502 6.62 -2.28 -5.05
C THR A 502 8.12 -2.17 -4.77
N LEU A 503 8.53 -1.12 -4.04
CA LEU A 503 9.91 -0.92 -3.64
C LEU A 503 10.41 -2.05 -2.74
N GLN A 504 9.66 -2.41 -1.70
CA GLN A 504 10.01 -3.53 -0.82
C GLN A 504 10.27 -4.81 -1.63
N ASN A 505 9.39 -5.14 -2.57
CA ASN A 505 9.57 -6.30 -3.44
C ASN A 505 10.82 -6.20 -4.34
N ILE A 506 11.15 -5.01 -4.86
CA ILE A 506 12.39 -4.79 -5.61
C ILE A 506 13.60 -5.07 -4.71
N LEU A 507 13.61 -4.49 -3.50
CA LEU A 507 14.72 -4.58 -2.56
C LEU A 507 14.99 -6.01 -2.09
N GLU A 508 13.93 -6.78 -1.83
CA GLU A 508 14.03 -8.18 -1.38
C GLU A 508 14.65 -9.13 -2.41
N GLY A 509 14.72 -8.74 -3.69
CA GLY A 509 15.23 -9.58 -4.76
C GLY A 509 16.18 -8.88 -5.72
N LEU A 510 16.87 -7.83 -5.27
CA LEU A 510 17.94 -7.22 -6.05
C LEU A 510 19.02 -8.26 -6.37
N SER A 511 19.36 -8.38 -7.65
CA SER A 511 20.44 -9.24 -8.12
C SER A 511 21.66 -8.39 -8.46
N VAL A 512 22.84 -8.74 -7.94
CA VAL A 512 24.10 -8.05 -8.23
C VAL A 512 24.97 -8.94 -9.11
N PHE A 513 25.68 -8.35 -10.08
CA PHE A 513 26.53 -9.08 -11.02
C PHE A 513 28.02 -8.69 -10.87
N PRO A 514 28.75 -9.20 -9.85
CA PRO A 514 30.12 -8.79 -9.55
C PRO A 514 31.10 -8.93 -10.72
N LYS A 515 30.93 -9.92 -11.60
CA LYS A 515 31.79 -10.12 -12.77
C LYS A 515 31.60 -9.04 -13.85
N VAL A 516 30.37 -8.54 -14.03
CA VAL A 516 30.12 -7.40 -14.92
C VAL A 516 30.70 -6.13 -14.32
N ILE A 517 30.53 -5.93 -13.00
CA ILE A 517 31.10 -4.79 -12.27
C ILE A 517 32.63 -4.78 -12.40
N SER A 518 33.30 -5.91 -12.16
CA SER A 518 34.77 -6.05 -12.32
C SER A 518 35.20 -5.67 -13.73
N ARG A 519 34.55 -6.22 -14.75
CA ARG A 519 34.85 -5.92 -16.16
C ARG A 519 34.65 -4.43 -16.48
N ASN A 520 33.65 -3.78 -15.91
CA ASN A 520 33.42 -2.35 -16.11
C ASN A 520 34.50 -1.50 -15.42
N ILE A 521 34.92 -1.89 -14.21
CA ILE A 521 36.05 -1.26 -13.51
C ILE A 521 37.33 -1.39 -14.35
N GLU A 522 37.66 -2.59 -14.82
CA GLU A 522 38.90 -2.88 -15.59
C GLU A 522 39.03 -1.97 -16.82
N LYS A 523 37.93 -1.63 -17.50
CA LYS A 523 37.94 -0.72 -18.66
C LYS A 523 38.42 0.70 -18.33
N VAL A 524 38.22 1.16 -17.10
CA VAL A 524 38.42 2.57 -16.73
C VAL A 524 39.50 2.76 -15.67
N LEU A 525 39.74 1.76 -14.81
CA LEU A 525 40.69 1.82 -13.70
C LEU A 525 42.10 2.27 -14.12
N PRO A 526 42.66 1.87 -15.28
CA PRO A 526 43.95 2.39 -15.72
C PRO A 526 43.99 3.92 -15.80
N PHE A 527 42.92 4.58 -16.23
CA PHE A 527 42.85 6.05 -16.28
C PHE A 527 42.78 6.66 -14.87
N MET A 528 42.08 6.01 -13.94
CA MET A 528 41.96 6.47 -12.55
C MET A 528 43.21 6.21 -11.71
N ALA A 529 43.99 5.18 -12.05
CA ALA A 529 45.21 4.81 -11.36
C ALA A 529 46.41 5.69 -11.71
N THR A 530 46.26 6.66 -12.61
CA THR A 530 47.35 7.52 -13.09
C THR A 530 48.07 8.26 -11.95
N GLU A 531 47.34 8.78 -10.96
CA GLU A 531 47.97 9.42 -9.79
C GLU A 531 48.74 8.40 -8.92
N ASN A 532 48.19 7.19 -8.71
CA ASN A 532 48.90 6.13 -7.96
C ASN A 532 50.19 5.72 -8.66
N ILE A 533 50.17 5.66 -9.99
CA ILE A 533 51.33 5.36 -10.84
C ILE A 533 52.38 6.48 -10.75
N ILE A 534 51.96 7.76 -10.77
CA ILE A 534 52.85 8.90 -10.56
C ILE A 534 53.50 8.84 -9.18
N ILE A 535 52.73 8.57 -8.13
CA ILE A 535 53.25 8.44 -6.76
C ILE A 535 54.28 7.32 -6.67
N ALA A 536 54.01 6.16 -7.29
CA ALA A 536 54.94 5.04 -7.30
C ALA A 536 56.27 5.39 -8.01
N MET A 537 56.20 6.10 -9.14
CA MET A 537 57.39 6.59 -9.85
C MET A 537 58.20 7.58 -9.02
N VAL A 538 57.54 8.52 -8.35
CA VAL A 538 58.21 9.50 -7.47
C VAL A 538 58.91 8.82 -6.30
N LYS A 539 58.32 7.77 -5.71
CA LYS A 539 58.96 6.98 -4.65
C LYS A 539 60.23 6.25 -5.12
N HIS A 540 60.35 5.95 -6.41
CA HIS A 540 61.55 5.39 -7.03
C HIS A 540 62.53 6.46 -7.52
N GLY A 541 62.35 7.72 -7.12
CA GLY A 541 63.24 8.84 -7.46
C GLY A 541 62.92 9.53 -8.79
N GLY A 542 61.77 9.23 -9.41
CA GLY A 542 61.32 9.88 -10.64
C GLY A 542 60.83 11.32 -10.41
N ASP A 543 60.95 12.17 -11.43
CA ASP A 543 60.39 13.53 -11.40
C ASP A 543 58.86 13.49 -11.62
N ARG A 544 58.11 14.17 -10.73
CA ARG A 544 56.65 14.19 -10.79
C ARG A 544 56.11 14.80 -12.08
N GLN A 545 56.69 15.90 -12.56
CA GLN A 545 56.21 16.63 -13.74
C GLN A 545 56.51 15.85 -15.02
N VAL A 546 57.69 15.25 -15.11
CA VAL A 546 58.05 14.37 -16.24
C VAL A 546 57.13 13.14 -16.26
N CYS A 547 56.88 12.52 -15.11
CA CYS A 547 55.98 11.37 -15.01
C CYS A 547 54.55 11.72 -15.42
N HIS A 548 54.05 12.86 -14.93
CA HIS A 548 52.71 13.34 -15.23
C HIS A 548 52.54 13.62 -16.74
N GLU A 549 53.50 14.28 -17.38
CA GLU A 549 53.39 14.57 -18.82
C GLU A 549 53.44 13.29 -19.66
N LYS A 550 54.31 12.34 -19.33
CA LYS A 550 54.36 11.03 -20.00
C LYS A 550 53.03 10.28 -19.87
N ILE A 551 52.50 10.15 -18.66
CA ILE A 551 51.25 9.40 -18.45
C ILE A 551 50.05 10.12 -19.09
N ARG A 552 50.07 11.46 -19.14
CA ARG A 552 49.06 12.27 -19.84
C ARG A 552 49.02 11.95 -21.33
N VAL A 553 50.18 11.91 -22.00
CA VAL A 553 50.27 11.57 -23.43
C VAL A 553 49.74 10.16 -23.68
N LEU A 554 50.22 9.16 -22.93
CA LEU A 554 49.74 7.78 -23.08
C LEU A 554 48.23 7.64 -22.81
N SER A 555 47.71 8.38 -21.82
CA SER A 555 46.28 8.39 -21.49
C SER A 555 45.44 9.00 -22.61
N LEU A 556 45.90 10.07 -23.26
CA LEU A 556 45.21 10.67 -24.41
C LEU A 556 45.18 9.75 -25.61
N GLU A 557 46.28 9.04 -25.89
CA GLU A 557 46.35 8.05 -26.96
C GLU A 557 45.39 6.88 -26.69
N ALA A 558 45.43 6.29 -25.50
CA ALA A 558 44.52 5.21 -25.11
C ALA A 558 43.05 5.67 -25.15
N ALA A 559 42.74 6.88 -24.68
CA ALA A 559 41.41 7.45 -24.77
C ALA A 559 40.96 7.67 -26.22
N SER A 560 41.87 8.07 -27.11
CA SER A 560 41.61 8.18 -28.54
C SER A 560 41.30 6.82 -29.16
N THR A 561 42.08 5.79 -28.85
CA THR A 561 41.83 4.41 -29.30
C THR A 561 40.46 3.89 -28.84
N VAL A 562 40.07 4.14 -27.59
CA VAL A 562 38.74 3.77 -27.10
C VAL A 562 37.63 4.53 -27.84
N ARG A 563 37.77 5.85 -27.98
CA ARG A 563 36.67 6.72 -28.48
C ARG A 563 36.52 6.74 -29.99
N LEU A 564 37.65 6.76 -30.72
CA LEU A 564 37.66 6.89 -32.17
C LEU A 564 37.66 5.54 -32.87
N GLU A 565 38.23 4.50 -32.25
CA GLU A 565 38.36 3.17 -32.87
C GLU A 565 37.45 2.11 -32.24
N GLY A 566 36.83 2.39 -31.10
CA GLY A 566 35.94 1.45 -30.40
C GLY A 566 36.66 0.23 -29.81
N LYS A 567 37.98 0.33 -29.59
CA LYS A 567 38.80 -0.74 -29.01
C LYS A 567 38.84 -0.69 -27.49
N ASP A 568 39.34 -1.75 -26.86
CA ASP A 568 39.58 -1.78 -25.42
C ASP A 568 40.66 -0.78 -25.01
N ASN A 569 40.65 -0.40 -23.73
CA ASN A 569 41.64 0.50 -23.14
C ASN A 569 43.01 -0.19 -23.05
N ASP A 570 43.99 0.33 -23.79
CA ASP A 570 45.35 -0.21 -23.88
C ASP A 570 46.39 0.59 -23.07
N LEU A 571 45.97 1.48 -22.16
CA LEU A 571 46.88 2.34 -21.39
C LEU A 571 47.94 1.54 -20.62
N LEU A 572 47.57 0.40 -20.01
CA LEU A 572 48.53 -0.43 -19.30
C LEU A 572 49.58 -1.04 -20.23
N ASP A 573 49.17 -1.50 -21.41
CA ASP A 573 50.10 -2.04 -22.41
C ASP A 573 51.09 -0.97 -22.88
N ARG A 574 50.63 0.28 -22.99
CA ARG A 574 51.49 1.43 -23.31
C ARG A 574 52.48 1.72 -22.20
N ILE A 575 52.04 1.72 -20.95
CA ILE A 575 52.89 1.94 -19.77
C ILE A 575 53.96 0.85 -19.67
N VAL A 576 53.60 -0.43 -19.87
CA VAL A 576 54.55 -1.55 -19.83
C VAL A 576 55.62 -1.44 -20.93
N LYS A 577 55.27 -0.88 -22.08
CA LYS A 577 56.20 -0.72 -23.23
C LYS A 577 57.07 0.53 -23.15
N ASP A 578 56.69 1.57 -22.39
CA ASP A 578 57.50 2.78 -22.23
C ASP A 578 58.60 2.54 -21.19
N PRO A 579 59.90 2.56 -21.57
CA PRO A 579 61.02 2.29 -20.67
C PRO A 579 61.07 3.19 -19.43
N TYR A 580 60.41 4.35 -19.47
CA TYR A 580 60.33 5.26 -18.32
C TYR A 580 59.66 4.61 -17.09
N PHE A 581 58.69 3.72 -17.29
CA PHE A 581 57.94 3.09 -16.20
C PHE A 581 58.56 1.76 -15.73
N ALA A 582 59.72 1.37 -16.25
CA ALA A 582 60.43 0.15 -15.85
C ALA A 582 60.57 -0.03 -14.32
N PRO A 583 60.81 1.02 -13.49
CA PRO A 583 60.97 0.86 -12.05
C PRO A 583 59.73 0.40 -11.27
N ILE A 584 58.52 0.46 -11.84
CA ILE A 584 57.26 0.18 -11.14
C ILE A 584 56.46 -0.98 -11.74
N LEU A 585 57.00 -1.67 -12.76
CA LEU A 585 56.26 -2.70 -13.49
C LEU A 585 55.83 -3.86 -12.59
N ASP A 586 56.64 -4.19 -11.58
CA ASP A 586 56.35 -5.22 -10.57
C ASP A 586 55.21 -4.82 -9.61
N GLN A 587 55.03 -3.51 -9.40
CA GLN A 587 53.99 -2.94 -8.53
C GLN A 587 52.66 -2.73 -9.25
N LEU A 588 52.63 -2.70 -10.59
CA LEU A 588 51.42 -2.41 -11.35
C LEU A 588 50.20 -3.27 -10.95
N PRO A 589 50.31 -4.59 -10.74
CA PRO A 589 49.16 -5.40 -10.29
C PRO A 589 48.56 -4.92 -8.97
N HIS A 590 49.40 -4.50 -8.02
CA HIS A 590 48.95 -3.97 -6.73
C HIS A 590 48.41 -2.54 -6.85
N LEU A 591 49.03 -1.69 -7.69
CA LEU A 591 48.57 -0.31 -7.93
C LEU A 591 47.20 -0.24 -8.62
N LEU A 592 46.76 -1.35 -9.22
CA LEU A 592 45.50 -1.51 -9.92
C LEU A 592 44.50 -2.38 -9.16
N ASP A 593 44.77 -2.74 -7.90
CA ASP A 593 43.78 -3.47 -7.09
C ASP A 593 42.57 -2.56 -6.78
N PRO A 594 41.35 -2.87 -7.31
CA PRO A 594 40.17 -2.05 -7.07
C PRO A 594 39.85 -1.86 -5.59
N SER A 595 40.23 -2.81 -4.73
CA SER A 595 39.98 -2.73 -3.29
C SER A 595 40.68 -1.55 -2.62
N THR A 596 41.76 -1.05 -3.22
CA THR A 596 42.52 0.09 -2.68
C THR A 596 41.96 1.45 -3.09
N PHE A 597 41.01 1.49 -4.03
CA PHE A 597 40.43 2.73 -4.58
C PHE A 597 39.08 3.11 -3.95
N VAL A 598 38.53 2.30 -3.04
CA VAL A 598 37.20 2.55 -2.44
C VAL A 598 37.25 3.43 -1.18
N GLY A 599 38.44 3.84 -0.74
CA GLY A 599 38.64 4.69 0.44
C GLY A 599 37.93 4.15 1.68
N CYS A 600 37.29 5.03 2.44
CA CYS A 600 36.56 4.67 3.67
C CYS A 600 35.15 4.10 3.42
N ALA A 601 34.79 3.73 2.18
CA ALA A 601 33.43 3.32 1.84
C ALA A 601 32.89 2.17 2.72
N PRO A 602 33.64 1.08 3.00
CA PRO A 602 33.14 0.00 3.86
C PRO A 602 32.90 0.44 5.31
N ASP A 603 33.81 1.24 5.88
CA ASP A 603 33.66 1.74 7.25
C ASP A 603 32.52 2.74 7.37
N GLN A 604 32.33 3.60 6.36
CA GLN A 604 31.19 4.52 6.30
C GLN A 604 29.86 3.76 6.29
N VAL A 605 29.76 2.66 5.54
CA VAL A 605 28.56 1.79 5.55
C VAL A 605 28.35 1.25 6.96
N LYS A 606 29.37 0.64 7.56
CA LYS A 606 29.27 0.04 8.90
C LYS A 606 28.79 1.03 9.97
N HIS A 607 29.39 2.23 10.02
CA HIS A 607 28.99 3.26 10.99
C HIS A 607 27.57 3.75 10.72
N PHE A 608 27.24 4.07 9.47
CA PHE A 608 25.92 4.57 9.09
C PHE A 608 24.80 3.56 9.40
N LEU A 609 25.01 2.27 9.11
CA LEU A 609 24.03 1.22 9.41
C LEU A 609 23.77 1.12 10.93
N LYS A 610 24.83 1.22 11.75
CA LYS A 610 24.72 1.13 13.21
C LYS A 610 24.06 2.37 13.81
N GLU A 611 24.45 3.56 13.37
CA GLU A 611 24.13 4.83 14.04
C GLU A 611 22.83 5.47 13.53
N GLU A 612 22.47 5.28 12.26
CA GLU A 612 21.31 5.94 11.65
C GLU A 612 20.22 4.94 11.21
N VAL A 613 20.59 3.78 10.64
CA VAL A 613 19.61 2.80 10.15
C VAL A 613 19.00 1.99 11.29
N GLN A 614 19.83 1.42 12.17
CA GLN A 614 19.35 0.54 13.23
C GLN A 614 18.34 1.21 14.18
N PRO A 615 18.49 2.49 14.59
CA PRO A 615 17.48 3.18 15.40
C PRO A 615 16.10 3.26 14.73
N VAL A 616 16.05 3.56 13.43
CA VAL A 616 14.79 3.60 12.66
C VAL A 616 14.16 2.20 12.61
N VAL A 617 14.95 1.17 12.29
CA VAL A 617 14.45 -0.21 12.22
C VAL A 617 13.93 -0.69 13.58
N ASN A 618 14.65 -0.42 14.66
CA ASN A 618 14.27 -0.82 16.03
C ASN A 618 12.92 -0.24 16.46
N LYS A 619 12.62 1.00 16.06
CA LYS A 619 11.34 1.67 16.37
C LYS A 619 10.12 0.93 15.81
N TYR A 620 10.30 0.19 14.72
CA TYR A 620 9.20 -0.51 14.03
C TYR A 620 9.35 -2.02 13.99
N ILE A 621 10.36 -2.61 14.65
CA ILE A 621 10.76 -4.01 14.46
C ILE A 621 9.60 -5.01 14.63
N SER A 622 8.70 -4.76 15.59
CA SER A 622 7.52 -5.61 15.87
C SER A 622 6.40 -5.48 14.83
N LYS A 623 6.45 -4.45 13.98
CA LYS A 623 5.45 -4.13 12.95
C LYS A 623 5.95 -4.39 11.52
N ILE A 624 7.25 -4.63 11.34
CA ILE A 624 7.83 -4.99 10.05
C ILE A 624 7.39 -6.42 9.71
N LYS A 625 6.87 -6.62 8.50
CA LYS A 625 6.52 -7.96 8.02
C LYS A 625 7.79 -8.74 7.68
N THR A 626 7.84 -9.99 8.10
CA THR A 626 8.97 -10.90 7.87
C THR A 626 8.79 -11.78 6.64
N THR A 627 7.56 -11.89 6.12
CA THR A 627 7.26 -12.63 4.90
C THR A 627 7.62 -11.82 3.67
N ALA A 628 8.27 -12.45 2.70
CA ALA A 628 8.58 -11.85 1.40
C ALA A 628 7.34 -11.20 0.76
N THR A 629 7.53 -10.00 0.24
CA THR A 629 6.51 -9.18 -0.39
C THR A 629 6.18 -9.74 -1.75
N LYS A 630 5.04 -10.43 -1.84
CA LYS A 630 4.46 -10.85 -3.12
C LYS A 630 3.68 -9.69 -3.75
N LEU A 631 4.04 -9.36 -4.99
CA LEU A 631 3.20 -8.56 -5.87
C LEU A 631 2.28 -9.53 -6.63
N ASP A 632 0.99 -9.58 -6.30
CA ASP A 632 0.00 -10.15 -7.21
C ASP A 632 -0.19 -9.13 -8.35
N ILE A 633 0.61 -9.26 -9.41
CA ILE A 633 0.66 -8.34 -10.56
C ILE A 633 -0.62 -8.46 -11.40
#